data_AF-A0A9P0N3V8-F1
#
_entry.id   AF-A0A9P0N3V8-F1
#
_cell.length_a   1.000
_cell.length_b   1.000
_cell.length_c   1.000
_cell.angle_alpha   90.00
_cell.angle_beta   90.00
_cell.angle_gamma   90.00
#
_symmetry.space_group_name_H-M   'P 1'
#
loop_
_entity.id
_entity.type
_entity.pdbx_description
1 polymer ?
#
loop_
_entity_poly.entity_id
_entity_poly.type
_entity_poly.pdbx_seq_one_letter_code
_entity_poly.pdbx_strand_id
1 'polypeptide(L)'
;MAQVPLYGVKTHAQKVCSLYKRALRNLEAYYDRRNVYRYQAVLLRDRFDKNAKITDMRKAVELLKEEEEELFLTQHPLPKLFATSQGGVAHQRVVTPPDWVIDYWHPLEKAHYPEYFKRREQRKKEFIAMWEKEYGTAEKKEEKH
;
A
#
# COMPACT_ATOMS: atom_id res chain seq x y z
N MET A 1 -1.30 20.52 -9.76
CA MET A 1 -2.45 20.34 -8.84
C MET A 1 -2.15 19.12 -7.99
N ALA A 2 -1.80 19.31 -6.72
CA ALA A 2 -1.53 18.21 -5.81
C ALA A 2 -2.84 17.42 -5.66
N GLN A 3 -2.85 16.18 -6.15
CA GLN A 3 -3.97 15.27 -6.02
C GLN A 3 -3.97 14.80 -4.57
N VAL A 4 -4.58 15.59 -3.69
CA VAL A 4 -4.72 15.26 -2.27
C VAL A 4 -5.43 13.90 -2.20
N PRO A 5 -4.81 12.85 -1.65
CA PRO A 5 -5.51 11.58 -1.49
C PRO A 5 -6.59 11.81 -0.46
N LEU A 6 -7.85 11.55 -0.82
CA LEU A 6 -8.96 11.42 0.12
C LEU A 6 -8.69 10.20 1.02
N TYR A 7 -7.76 10.31 1.97
CA TYR A 7 -7.16 9.21 2.71
C TYR A 7 -8.15 8.39 3.58
N GLY A 8 -9.41 8.81 3.69
CA GLY A 8 -10.42 8.13 4.51
C GLY A 8 -11.59 7.48 3.75
N VAL A 9 -12.01 8.03 2.60
CA VAL A 9 -13.28 7.62 1.96
C VAL A 9 -13.02 6.84 0.68
N LYS A 10 -13.23 5.51 0.74
CA LYS A 10 -13.17 4.64 -0.43
C LYS A 10 -14.45 4.75 -1.26
N THR A 11 -14.31 4.90 -2.56
CA THR A 11 -15.45 4.86 -3.49
C THR A 11 -16.06 3.47 -3.54
N HIS A 12 -17.33 3.36 -3.95
CA HIS A 12 -18.01 2.06 -4.09
C HIS A 12 -17.21 1.11 -5.01
N ALA A 13 -16.75 1.62 -6.16
CA ALA A 13 -15.92 0.84 -7.08
C ALA A 13 -14.62 0.32 -6.44
N GLN A 14 -13.94 1.14 -5.62
CA GLN A 14 -12.75 0.70 -4.88
C GLN A 14 -13.06 -0.40 -3.86
N LYS A 15 -14.21 -0.32 -3.18
CA LYS A 15 -14.66 -1.36 -2.24
C LYS A 15 -14.93 -2.68 -2.98
N VAL A 16 -15.65 -2.65 -4.09
CA VAL A 16 -15.91 -3.84 -4.94
C VAL A 16 -14.59 -4.45 -5.44
N CYS A 17 -13.67 -3.64 -5.97
CA CYS A 17 -12.36 -4.13 -6.42
C CYS A 17 -11.55 -4.76 -5.27
N SER A 18 -11.61 -4.17 -4.07
CA SER A 18 -10.96 -4.71 -2.88
C SER A 18 -11.58 -6.04 -2.45
N LEU A 19 -12.91 -6.15 -2.44
CA LEU A 19 -13.66 -7.38 -2.15
C LEU A 19 -13.28 -8.49 -3.13
N TYR A 20 -13.33 -8.22 -4.44
CA TYR A 20 -12.97 -9.16 -5.48
C TYR A 20 -11.54 -9.69 -5.32
N LYS A 21 -10.57 -8.80 -5.05
CA LYS A 21 -9.18 -9.20 -4.80
C LYS A 21 -9.06 -10.09 -3.56
N ARG A 22 -9.75 -9.76 -2.46
CA ARG A 22 -9.74 -10.57 -1.23
C ARG A 22 -10.36 -11.94 -1.45
N ALA A 23 -11.50 -12.01 -2.13
CA ALA A 23 -12.16 -13.27 -2.48
C ALA A 23 -11.26 -14.18 -3.33
N LEU A 24 -10.58 -13.63 -4.35
CA LEU A 24 -9.61 -14.39 -5.16
C LEU A 24 -8.43 -14.91 -4.33
N ARG A 25 -7.92 -14.13 -3.38
CA ARG A 25 -6.84 -14.59 -2.48
C ARG A 25 -7.31 -15.65 -1.50
N ASN A 26 -8.56 -15.55 -1.05
CA ASN A 26 -9.20 -16.57 -0.24
C ASN A 26 -9.31 -17.90 -1.00
N LEU A 27 -9.80 -17.87 -2.26
CA LEU A 27 -9.84 -19.04 -3.13
C LEU A 27 -8.45 -19.64 -3.36
N GLU A 28 -7.42 -18.81 -3.55
CA GLU A 28 -6.04 -19.29 -3.69
C GLU A 28 -5.50 -19.97 -2.42
N ALA A 29 -6.02 -19.63 -1.24
CA ALA A 29 -5.65 -20.27 0.01
C ALA A 29 -6.29 -21.66 0.16
N TYR A 30 -7.52 -21.85 -0.32
CA TYR A 30 -8.20 -23.16 -0.32
C TYR A 30 -7.72 -24.11 -1.41
N TYR A 31 -7.54 -23.60 -2.63
CA TYR A 31 -7.18 -24.41 -3.80
C TYR A 31 -5.68 -24.34 -4.08
N ASP A 32 -4.98 -25.39 -3.65
CA ASP A 32 -3.54 -25.59 -3.88
C ASP A 32 -3.20 -25.72 -5.37
N ARG A 33 -3.98 -26.51 -6.12
CA ARG A 33 -3.74 -26.79 -7.54
C ARG A 33 -4.20 -25.63 -8.41
N ARG A 34 -3.31 -25.17 -9.29
CA ARG A 34 -3.54 -23.99 -10.15
C ARG A 34 -4.73 -24.15 -11.09
N ASN A 35 -4.94 -25.33 -11.66
CA ASN A 35 -6.06 -25.61 -12.57
C ASN A 35 -7.42 -25.49 -11.85
N VAL A 36 -7.54 -26.08 -10.66
CA VAL A 36 -8.77 -26.01 -9.84
C VAL A 36 -9.04 -24.57 -9.41
N TYR A 37 -8.01 -23.88 -8.91
CA TYR A 37 -8.11 -22.45 -8.59
C TYR A 37 -8.60 -21.62 -9.77
N ARG A 38 -8.05 -21.84 -10.98
CA ARG A 38 -8.42 -21.07 -12.18
C ARG A 38 -9.87 -21.27 -12.57
N TYR A 39 -10.38 -22.51 -12.48
CA TYR A 39 -11.80 -22.78 -12.71
C TYR A 39 -12.69 -21.99 -11.73
N GLN A 40 -12.38 -22.06 -10.44
CA GLN A 40 -13.15 -21.36 -9.39
C GLN A 40 -13.05 -19.84 -9.50
N ALA A 41 -11.89 -19.30 -9.87
CA ALA A 41 -11.68 -17.88 -10.09
C ALA A 41 -12.52 -17.34 -11.28
N VAL A 42 -12.71 -18.15 -12.32
CA VAL A 42 -13.57 -17.79 -13.46
C VAL A 42 -15.05 -17.80 -13.04
N LEU A 43 -15.50 -18.79 -12.27
CA LEU A 43 -16.86 -18.80 -11.72
C LEU A 43 -17.13 -17.60 -10.82
N LEU A 44 -16.18 -17.25 -9.96
CA LEU A 44 -16.27 -16.03 -9.14
C LEU A 44 -16.34 -14.79 -10.03
N ARG A 45 -15.54 -14.72 -11.09
CA ARG A 45 -15.56 -13.57 -12.00
C ARG A 45 -16.93 -13.42 -12.68
N ASP A 46 -17.51 -14.52 -13.14
CA ASP A 46 -18.85 -14.54 -13.74
C ASP A 46 -19.94 -14.05 -12.75
N ARG A 47 -19.86 -14.42 -11.46
CA ARG A 47 -20.74 -13.87 -10.41
C ARG A 47 -20.65 -12.34 -10.33
N PHE A 48 -19.43 -11.79 -10.32
CA PHE A 48 -19.22 -10.34 -10.27
C PHE A 48 -19.70 -9.63 -11.56
N ASP A 49 -19.44 -10.22 -12.73
CA ASP A 49 -19.81 -9.62 -14.02
C ASP A 49 -21.34 -9.60 -14.22
N LYS A 50 -22.08 -10.59 -13.69
CA LYS A 50 -23.57 -10.58 -13.67
C LYS A 50 -24.14 -9.38 -12.92
N ASN A 51 -23.50 -8.99 -11.81
CA ASN A 51 -23.95 -7.89 -10.95
C ASN A 51 -23.31 -6.54 -11.33
N ALA A 52 -22.46 -6.49 -12.37
CA ALA A 52 -21.73 -5.27 -12.74
C ALA A 52 -22.62 -4.17 -13.35
N LYS A 53 -23.80 -4.52 -13.89
CA LYS A 53 -24.71 -3.59 -14.60
C LYS A 53 -25.84 -3.02 -13.71
N ILE A 54 -25.75 -3.20 -12.40
CA ILE A 54 -26.74 -2.66 -11.46
C ILE A 54 -26.62 -1.13 -11.41
N THR A 55 -27.67 -0.42 -11.80
CA THR A 55 -27.72 1.05 -11.80
C THR A 55 -28.15 1.64 -10.46
N ASP A 56 -28.92 0.90 -9.67
CA ASP A 56 -29.39 1.32 -8.35
C ASP A 56 -28.29 1.16 -7.29
N MET A 57 -27.79 2.28 -6.79
CA MET A 57 -26.72 2.32 -5.80
C MET A 57 -27.13 1.73 -4.44
N ARG A 58 -28.41 1.73 -4.06
CA ARG A 58 -28.84 1.16 -2.78
C ARG A 58 -28.67 -0.36 -2.79
N LYS A 59 -29.17 -0.99 -3.85
CA LYS A 59 -29.01 -2.43 -4.10
C LYS A 59 -27.55 -2.83 -4.24
N ALA A 60 -26.73 -2.01 -4.91
CA ALA A 60 -25.30 -2.27 -5.03
C ALA A 60 -24.58 -2.28 -3.66
N VAL A 61 -24.95 -1.36 -2.76
CA VAL A 61 -24.40 -1.31 -1.41
C VAL A 61 -24.89 -2.46 -0.54
N GLU A 62 -26.16 -2.83 -0.63
CA GLU A 62 -26.72 -4.00 0.06
C GLU A 62 -26.02 -5.29 -0.37
N LEU A 63 -25.90 -5.51 -1.68
CA LEU A 63 -25.19 -6.66 -2.26
C LEU A 63 -23.73 -6.70 -1.79
N LEU A 64 -23.04 -5.56 -1.77
CA LEU A 64 -21.67 -5.49 -1.28
C LEU A 64 -21.56 -5.93 0.18
N LYS A 65 -22.53 -5.54 1.01
CA LYS A 65 -22.57 -5.93 2.43
C LYS A 65 -22.80 -7.43 2.59
N GLU A 66 -23.77 -7.99 1.85
CA GLU A 66 -24.05 -9.43 1.85
C GLU A 66 -22.83 -10.25 1.43
N GLU A 67 -22.13 -9.83 0.37
CA GLU A 67 -20.94 -10.51 -0.12
C GLU A 67 -19.72 -10.33 0.82
N GLU A 68 -19.64 -9.21 1.54
CA GLU A 68 -18.65 -9.03 2.62
C GLU A 68 -18.91 -10.00 3.79
N GLU A 69 -20.17 -10.25 4.13
CA GLU A 69 -20.59 -11.24 5.13
C GLU A 69 -20.30 -12.68 4.64
N GLU A 70 -20.61 -13.01 3.38
CA GLU A 70 -20.26 -14.32 2.77
C GLU A 70 -18.75 -14.56 2.82
N LEU A 71 -17.94 -13.56 2.44
CA LEU A 71 -16.49 -13.68 2.46
C LEU A 71 -15.95 -13.86 3.89
N PHE A 72 -16.54 -13.20 4.88
CA PHE A 72 -16.15 -13.34 6.28
C PHE A 72 -16.41 -14.75 6.80
N LEU A 73 -17.59 -15.32 6.50
CA LEU A 73 -17.97 -16.67 6.91
C LEU A 73 -17.14 -17.76 6.23
N THR A 74 -16.73 -17.53 4.99
CA THR A 74 -15.99 -18.49 4.15
C THR A 74 -14.48 -18.25 4.15
N GLN A 75 -13.97 -17.39 5.03
CA GLN A 75 -12.55 -17.03 5.04
C GLN A 75 -11.67 -18.21 5.49
N HIS A 76 -10.59 -18.45 4.76
CA HIS A 76 -9.60 -19.46 5.12
C HIS A 76 -8.96 -19.10 6.47
N PRO A 77 -8.87 -20.04 7.43
CA PRO A 77 -8.35 -19.76 8.77
C PRO A 77 -6.87 -19.32 8.76
N LEU A 78 -6.10 -19.80 7.78
CA LEU A 78 -4.70 -19.45 7.57
C LEU A 78 -4.47 -18.87 6.17
N PRO A 79 -4.74 -17.58 5.94
CA PRO A 79 -4.65 -17.00 4.60
C PRO A 79 -3.20 -17.04 4.07
N LYS A 80 -3.05 -17.28 2.77
CA LYS A 80 -1.75 -17.25 2.09
C LYS A 80 -1.27 -15.81 1.93
N LEU A 81 -0.23 -15.44 2.69
CA LEU A 81 0.41 -14.13 2.62
C LEU A 81 1.73 -14.20 1.84
N PHE A 82 2.09 -13.11 1.17
CA PHE A 82 3.40 -13.00 0.53
C PHE A 82 4.47 -12.79 1.59
N ALA A 83 5.67 -13.33 1.35
CA ALA A 83 6.75 -13.32 2.34
C ALA A 83 7.04 -11.92 2.90
N THR A 84 7.11 -10.89 2.06
CA THR A 84 7.43 -9.51 2.46
C THR A 84 6.21 -8.66 2.79
N SER A 85 4.99 -9.14 2.51
CA SER A 85 3.76 -8.42 2.86
C SER A 85 3.52 -8.44 4.37
N GLN A 86 2.73 -7.50 4.89
CA GLN A 86 2.38 -7.47 6.30
C GLN A 86 1.77 -8.80 6.76
N GLY A 87 2.28 -9.36 7.86
CA GLY A 87 1.92 -10.69 8.37
C GLY A 87 2.60 -11.88 7.66
N GLY A 88 3.39 -11.62 6.61
CA GLY A 88 4.23 -12.63 5.96
C GLY A 88 5.48 -12.98 6.77
N VAL A 89 6.05 -14.14 6.49
CA VAL A 89 7.19 -14.73 7.22
C VAL A 89 8.49 -13.90 7.12
N ALA A 90 8.60 -13.01 6.15
CA ALA A 90 9.75 -12.12 5.94
C ALA A 90 9.37 -10.63 6.04
N HIS A 91 8.20 -10.31 6.57
CA HIS A 91 7.79 -8.93 6.78
C HIS A 91 8.77 -8.23 7.73
N GLN A 92 9.30 -7.08 7.32
CA GLN A 92 10.27 -6.29 8.10
C GLN A 92 11.46 -7.11 8.61
N ARG A 93 11.83 -8.20 7.91
CA ARG A 93 12.99 -9.03 8.27
C ARG A 93 14.29 -8.22 8.24
N VAL A 94 14.40 -7.29 7.30
CA VAL A 94 15.54 -6.37 7.19
C VAL A 94 15.05 -4.98 7.60
N VAL A 95 15.58 -4.47 8.70
CA VAL A 95 15.33 -3.10 9.15
C VAL A 95 16.45 -2.23 8.60
N THR A 96 16.12 -1.36 7.67
CA THR A 96 17.06 -0.36 7.15
C THR A 96 17.07 0.85 8.08
N PRO A 97 18.22 1.21 8.70
CA PRO A 97 18.30 2.41 9.52
C PRO A 97 18.03 3.65 8.67
N PRO A 98 17.45 4.71 9.26
CA PRO A 98 17.19 5.94 8.52
C PRO A 98 18.51 6.64 8.15
N ASP A 99 18.52 7.33 7.01
CA ASP A 99 19.74 7.92 6.43
C ASP A 99 20.48 8.85 7.40
N TRP A 100 19.74 9.66 8.17
CA TRP A 100 20.30 10.63 9.11
C TRP A 100 21.21 10.00 10.18
N VAL A 101 21.12 8.69 10.45
CA VAL A 101 22.01 7.99 11.40
C VAL A 101 23.48 8.14 10.99
N ILE A 102 23.75 8.18 9.68
CA ILE A 102 25.11 8.28 9.13
C ILE A 102 25.74 9.66 9.42
N ASP A 103 24.94 10.67 9.79
CA ASP A 103 25.45 11.98 10.18
C ASP A 103 26.17 11.98 11.52
N TYR A 104 25.83 11.03 12.39
CA TYR A 104 26.44 10.87 13.71
C TYR A 104 27.76 10.09 13.70
N TRP A 105 28.20 9.58 12.53
CA TRP A 105 29.46 8.84 12.42
C TRP A 105 30.67 9.70 12.79
N HIS A 106 31.69 9.07 13.37
CA HIS A 106 32.92 9.76 13.75
C HIS A 106 33.67 10.24 12.48
N PRO A 107 34.33 11.42 12.48
CA PRO A 107 35.01 11.93 11.29
C PRO A 107 36.02 10.97 10.67
N LEU A 108 36.70 10.14 11.47
CA LEU A 108 37.62 9.10 10.97
C LEU A 108 36.88 8.00 10.18
N GLU A 109 35.67 7.62 10.60
CA GLU A 109 34.84 6.64 9.89
C GLU A 109 34.32 7.23 8.57
N LYS A 110 33.98 8.53 8.59
CA LYS A 110 33.57 9.26 7.37
C LYS A 110 34.72 9.39 6.38
N ALA A 111 35.94 9.62 6.87
CA ALA A 111 37.15 9.74 6.04
C ALA A 111 37.47 8.46 5.26
N HIS A 112 36.97 7.29 5.71
CA HIS A 112 37.10 6.04 4.96
C HIS A 112 36.28 6.03 3.66
N TYR A 113 35.22 6.85 3.57
CA TYR A 113 34.31 6.89 2.42
C TYR A 113 34.19 8.31 1.81
N PRO A 114 35.29 8.91 1.34
CA PRO A 114 35.35 10.34 0.99
C PRO A 114 34.38 10.71 -0.15
N GLU A 115 34.30 9.90 -1.21
CA GLU A 115 33.43 10.15 -2.36
C GLU A 115 31.93 10.04 -2.00
N TYR A 116 31.58 9.12 -1.11
CA TYR A 116 30.21 8.96 -0.64
C TYR A 116 29.76 10.20 0.15
N PHE A 117 30.54 10.64 1.13
CA PHE A 117 30.21 11.81 1.95
C PHE A 117 30.22 13.10 1.15
N LYS A 118 31.13 13.26 0.17
CA LYS A 118 31.13 14.41 -0.74
C LYS A 118 29.82 14.53 -1.53
N ARG A 119 29.35 13.42 -2.13
CA ARG A 119 28.08 13.38 -2.86
C ARG A 119 26.88 13.59 -1.94
N ARG A 120 26.95 13.08 -0.71
CA ARG A 120 25.87 13.22 0.27
C ARG A 120 25.67 14.67 0.72
N GLU A 121 26.75 15.38 1.02
CA GLU A 121 26.69 16.81 1.40
C GLU A 121 26.15 17.67 0.25
N GLN A 122 26.48 17.33 -0.99
CA GLN A 122 25.86 17.97 -2.16
C GLN A 122 24.35 17.75 -2.20
N ARG A 123 23.88 16.51 -2.03
CA ARG A 123 22.43 16.18 -2.03
C ARG A 123 21.65 16.87 -0.90
N LYS A 124 22.26 17.03 0.28
CA LYS A 124 21.64 17.78 1.39
C LYS A 124 21.38 19.23 1.02
N LYS A 125 22.37 19.89 0.39
CA LYS A 125 22.23 21.28 -0.08
C LYS A 125 21.15 21.39 -1.15
N GLU A 126 21.12 20.46 -2.09
CA GLU A 126 20.08 20.38 -3.14
C GLU A 126 18.68 20.20 -2.52
N PHE A 127 18.55 19.34 -1.51
CA PHE A 127 17.29 19.13 -0.81
C PHE A 127 16.81 20.38 -0.07
N ILE A 128 17.69 21.09 0.65
CA ILE A 128 17.36 22.34 1.34
C ILE A 128 16.91 23.40 0.33
N ALA A 129 17.65 23.59 -0.76
CA ALA A 129 17.29 24.55 -1.81
C ALA A 129 15.95 24.23 -2.49
N MET A 130 15.67 22.95 -2.73
CA MET A 130 14.37 22.49 -3.24
C MET A 130 13.25 22.78 -2.23
N TRP A 131 13.46 22.47 -0.95
CA TRP A 131 12.49 22.68 0.12
C TRP A 131 12.12 24.15 0.30
N GLU A 132 13.12 25.03 0.37
CA GLU A 132 12.91 26.48 0.48
C GLU A 132 12.14 27.05 -0.71
N LYS A 133 12.38 26.49 -1.91
CA LYS A 133 11.66 26.88 -3.13
C LYS A 133 10.19 26.44 -3.12
N GLU A 134 9.90 25.23 -2.67
CA GLU A 134 8.53 24.67 -2.68
C GLU A 134 7.66 25.15 -1.53
N TYR A 135 8.24 25.27 -0.33
CA TYR A 135 7.49 25.50 0.92
C TYR A 135 7.84 26.82 1.62
N GLY A 136 8.81 27.57 1.09
CA GLY A 136 9.35 28.77 1.73
C GLY A 136 10.34 28.46 2.86
N THR A 137 11.01 29.51 3.35
CA THR A 137 11.82 29.42 4.56
C THR A 137 10.94 29.20 5.80
N ALA A 138 11.47 28.46 6.78
CA ALA A 138 10.74 28.08 8.00
C ALA A 138 10.14 29.28 8.75
N GLU A 139 10.84 30.42 8.74
CA GLU A 139 10.44 31.67 9.40
C GLU A 139 9.11 32.25 8.89
N LYS A 140 8.75 32.03 7.62
CA LYS A 140 7.51 32.59 7.03
C LYS A 140 6.23 31.87 7.46
N LYS A 141 6.34 30.71 8.13
CA LYS A 141 5.18 29.93 8.60
C LYS A 141 4.71 30.34 10.00
N GLU A 142 5.55 30.96 10.81
CA GLU A 142 5.18 31.39 12.16
C GLU A 142 4.31 32.66 12.17
N GLU A 143 4.30 33.45 11.09
CA GLU A 143 3.48 34.67 10.96
C GLU A 143 2.01 34.41 10.59
N LYS A 144 1.62 33.16 10.29
CA LYS A 144 0.28 32.82 9.77
C LYS A 144 -0.48 31.84 10.66
N HIS A 145 -0.39 32.00 11.97
CA HIS A 145 -1.26 31.35 12.95
C HIS A 145 -2.10 32.36 13.72
#